data_AF-A0A968S824-F1
#
_entry.id   AF-A0A968S824-F1
#
_cell.length_a   1.000
_cell.length_b   1.000
_cell.length_c   1.000
_cell.angle_alpha   90.00
_cell.angle_beta   90.00
_cell.angle_gamma   90.00
#
_symmetry.space_group_name_H-M   'P 1'
#
loop_
_entity.id
_entity.type
_entity.pdbx_description
1 polymer ?
#
loop_
_entity_poly.entity_id
_entity_poly.type
_entity_poly.pdbx_seq_one_letter_code
_entity_poly.pdbx_strand_id
1 'polypeptide(L)'
;MPSVNGATIVNLGDVFVSALSTINPEGDGGAVNLLSNSNLSAETIDASGLVNGGNITVTADEIDLIGGSTSVISQGELLLQPLNPAQPIAIAASSNQLGTLTLKTSDLAALGDGFSQIVIGRDDSSGQIELLETVTFVDPTSIQATGTGGSIFTPFTISTSGNLLNLQADGRISVSDITSNGGGVEIISNSGDVAANNITSNGGDISLTAASDPTGINPAIAFTSLDSNSESGAGGAITLTAQGDIVGAAGGMIALGSAVGVDSGPLSVFTPGSVEFNSFSISSNGADLQIGDGTINPTAVAIAGNVSTGGGDLRVNSTGSLEFGAAGNTSQTLGGIFELTAGGSILLFSDGIETNGGDISITGSGIGIFTDADPFVAINSTGGVGGNITITATTSGINLGASSIDSGNLIRLNAATNANVGTLTAAGGDVEIGTEGFSFPQTVEIGGTVFTNGGNFRASSSGDIVFSDFLGSANTSGGIVTLTAGGAVLLPDNGIFSSGGNITINGSTVATVFTDGLTTLNSVGGVGDITIAATTNGIDLNGSAINSGGSIDLDAAGNINTGSLTTDGGNITIGSENLPQTVAIAGNV
;
A
#
# COMPACT_ATOMS: atom_id res chain seq x y z
N MET A 1 26.81 -19.21 52.09
CA MET A 1 26.32 -17.99 52.77
C MET A 1 24.83 -18.19 53.00
N PRO A 2 24.23 -17.74 54.12
CA PRO A 2 22.79 -17.85 54.28
C PRO A 2 22.10 -16.98 53.21
N SER A 3 21.22 -17.61 52.43
CA SER A 3 20.36 -16.96 51.44
C SER A 3 19.58 -15.83 52.13
N VAL A 4 19.79 -14.60 51.66
CA VAL A 4 18.96 -13.46 52.05
C VAL A 4 17.82 -13.43 51.03
N ASN A 5 16.61 -13.82 51.45
CA ASN A 5 15.39 -13.72 50.64
C ASN A 5 15.01 -12.23 50.47
N GLY A 6 15.73 -11.58 49.56
CA GLY A 6 15.57 -10.17 49.21
C GLY A 6 16.28 -9.19 50.13
N ALA A 7 16.60 -8.02 49.59
CA ALA A 7 17.20 -6.91 50.31
C ALA A 7 16.46 -5.61 50.02
N THR A 8 16.16 -4.83 51.04
CA THR A 8 15.53 -3.51 50.89
C THR A 8 16.30 -2.50 51.70
N ILE A 9 16.80 -1.46 51.04
CA ILE A 9 17.46 -0.31 51.66
C ILE A 9 16.59 0.91 51.36
N VAL A 10 16.05 1.53 52.42
CA VAL A 10 15.30 2.79 52.36
C VAL A 10 16.06 3.82 53.18
N ASN A 11 16.52 4.90 52.56
CA ASN A 11 17.19 6.00 53.24
C ASN A 11 16.60 7.35 52.82
N LEU A 12 16.52 8.28 53.77
CA LEU A 12 16.02 9.63 53.56
C LEU A 12 17.09 10.63 53.07
N GLY A 13 18.30 10.15 52.76
CA GLY A 13 19.43 10.91 52.21
C GLY A 13 20.33 10.02 51.36
N ASP A 14 21.55 10.45 51.09
CA ASP A 14 22.47 9.72 50.20
C ASP A 14 22.69 8.26 50.66
N VAL A 15 22.65 7.34 49.69
CA VAL A 15 22.87 5.90 49.92
C VAL A 15 24.15 5.48 49.23
N PHE A 16 25.05 4.86 49.99
CA PHE A 16 26.20 4.16 49.44
C PHE A 16 26.07 2.66 49.72
N VAL A 17 26.04 1.86 48.65
CA VAL A 17 25.98 0.40 48.71
C VAL A 17 27.31 -0.18 48.24
N SER A 18 28.17 -0.58 49.18
CA SER A 18 29.47 -1.18 48.85
C SER A 18 29.35 -2.59 48.26
N ALA A 19 28.36 -3.36 48.69
CA ALA A 19 28.02 -4.64 48.08
C ALA A 19 26.63 -5.06 48.58
N LEU A 20 25.77 -5.49 47.66
CA LEU A 20 24.51 -6.14 47.97
C LEU A 20 24.38 -7.41 47.14
N SER A 21 24.17 -8.53 47.82
CA SER A 21 24.09 -9.86 47.20
C SER A 21 22.95 -10.64 47.84
N THR A 22 22.01 -11.09 47.02
CA THR A 22 20.86 -11.92 47.40
C THR A 22 20.91 -13.28 46.70
N ILE A 23 22.11 -13.71 46.28
CA ILE A 23 22.36 -14.93 45.49
C ILE A 23 21.72 -16.15 46.15
N ASN A 24 20.99 -16.93 45.35
CA ASN A 24 20.50 -18.25 45.74
C ASN A 24 21.04 -19.35 44.80
N PRO A 25 22.11 -20.06 45.21
CA PRO A 25 22.69 -21.11 44.38
C PRO A 25 21.85 -22.38 44.32
N GLU A 26 20.76 -22.49 45.09
CA GLU A 26 19.88 -23.65 45.16
C GLU A 26 18.46 -23.38 44.61
N GLY A 27 18.17 -22.15 44.16
CA GLY A 27 16.83 -21.72 43.73
C GLY A 27 16.80 -20.34 43.06
N ASP A 28 15.71 -19.58 43.26
CA ASP A 28 15.54 -18.23 42.70
C ASP A 28 16.31 -17.16 43.52
N GLY A 29 16.90 -16.18 42.84
CA GLY A 29 17.54 -15.02 43.46
C GLY A 29 16.53 -14.09 44.16
N GLY A 30 16.95 -13.45 45.26
CA GLY A 30 16.08 -12.52 46.00
C GLY A 30 16.00 -11.12 45.38
N ALA A 31 14.83 -10.48 45.39
CA ALA A 31 14.68 -9.12 44.87
C ALA A 31 15.50 -8.08 45.66
N VAL A 32 16.00 -7.05 44.97
CA VAL A 32 16.76 -5.94 45.54
C VAL A 32 16.01 -4.64 45.30
N ASN A 33 15.64 -3.94 46.37
CA ASN A 33 14.98 -2.64 46.31
C ASN A 33 15.84 -1.57 46.98
N LEU A 34 16.28 -0.59 46.21
CA LEU A 34 17.11 0.52 46.65
C LEU A 34 16.36 1.84 46.47
N LEU A 35 16.17 2.57 47.57
CA LEU A 35 15.46 3.85 47.58
C LEU A 35 16.28 4.93 48.30
N SER A 36 16.56 6.03 47.59
CA SER A 36 17.23 7.23 48.10
C SER A 36 16.44 8.49 47.73
N ASN A 37 16.42 9.49 48.62
CA ASN A 37 15.81 10.80 48.35
C ASN A 37 16.75 11.79 47.65
N SER A 38 17.96 11.35 47.29
CA SER A 38 19.03 12.17 46.73
C SER A 38 19.90 11.26 45.85
N ASN A 39 21.21 11.19 46.09
CA ASN A 39 22.11 10.35 45.32
C ASN A 39 22.09 8.90 45.84
N LEU A 40 22.23 7.96 44.93
CA LEU A 40 22.51 6.57 45.23
C LEU A 40 23.75 6.14 44.47
N SER A 41 24.78 5.66 45.18
CA SER A 41 25.94 5.04 44.55
C SER A 41 26.04 3.58 44.98
N ALA A 42 26.21 2.67 44.02
CA ALA A 42 26.37 1.25 44.28
C ALA A 42 27.62 0.71 43.58
N GLU A 43 28.43 -0.07 44.31
CA GLU A 43 29.53 -0.83 43.73
C GLU A 43 28.99 -2.13 43.12
N THR A 44 28.54 -3.09 43.92
CA THR A 44 28.04 -4.37 43.40
C THR A 44 26.59 -4.63 43.82
N ILE A 45 25.76 -5.05 42.85
CA ILE A 45 24.41 -5.54 43.09
C ILE A 45 24.26 -6.89 42.37
N ASP A 46 24.08 -7.97 43.12
CA ASP A 46 23.88 -9.31 42.57
C ASP A 46 22.59 -9.93 43.09
N ALA A 47 21.61 -10.04 42.21
CA ALA A 47 20.32 -10.69 42.45
C ALA A 47 20.16 -11.99 41.65
N SER A 48 21.26 -12.62 41.25
CA SER A 48 21.22 -13.87 40.48
C SER A 48 20.71 -15.07 41.28
N GLY A 49 20.17 -16.06 40.58
CA GLY A 49 19.77 -17.37 41.11
C GLY A 49 20.00 -18.47 40.08
N LEU A 50 20.01 -19.73 40.51
CA LEU A 50 20.29 -20.87 39.62
C LEU A 50 19.12 -21.16 38.66
N VAL A 51 17.89 -20.85 39.07
CA VAL A 51 16.66 -21.13 38.30
C VAL A 51 16.07 -19.86 37.71
N ASN A 52 15.88 -18.81 38.52
CA ASN A 52 15.54 -17.45 38.08
C ASN A 52 16.32 -16.41 38.90
N GLY A 53 16.46 -15.20 38.36
CA GLY A 53 17.01 -14.04 39.09
C GLY A 53 15.92 -13.26 39.82
N GLY A 54 16.31 -12.45 40.80
CA GLY A 54 15.44 -11.51 41.49
C GLY A 54 15.43 -10.15 40.80
N ASN A 55 14.30 -9.45 40.83
CA ASN A 55 14.22 -8.10 40.26
C ASN A 55 15.09 -7.11 41.05
N ILE A 56 15.65 -6.14 40.35
CA ILE A 56 16.41 -5.03 40.93
C ILE A 56 15.63 -3.74 40.64
N THR A 57 15.25 -3.01 41.68
CA THR A 57 14.63 -1.70 41.56
C THR A 57 15.51 -0.67 42.25
N VAL A 58 15.91 0.36 41.50
CA VAL A 58 16.68 1.50 42.00
C VAL A 58 15.90 2.77 41.75
N THR A 59 15.54 3.46 42.84
CA THR A 59 14.80 4.73 42.81
C THR A 59 15.60 5.79 43.56
N ALA A 60 16.14 6.76 42.82
CA ALA A 60 16.90 7.88 43.35
C ALA A 60 16.97 9.00 42.32
N ASP A 61 17.05 10.26 42.76
CA ASP A 61 17.17 11.41 41.87
C ASP A 61 18.52 11.43 41.12
N GLU A 62 19.52 10.69 41.61
CA GLU A 62 20.75 10.36 40.88
C GLU A 62 21.19 8.93 41.22
N ILE A 63 21.65 8.18 40.22
CA ILE A 63 22.11 6.79 40.35
C ILE A 63 23.51 6.64 39.74
N ASP A 64 24.50 6.31 40.55
CA ASP A 64 25.86 5.99 40.11
C ASP A 64 26.17 4.50 40.34
N LEU A 65 26.45 3.74 39.28
CA LEU A 65 26.85 2.33 39.35
C LEU A 65 28.37 2.21 39.17
N ILE A 66 29.09 2.34 40.29
CA ILE A 66 30.54 2.56 40.32
C ILE A 66 31.39 1.29 40.43
N GLY A 67 30.79 0.11 40.45
CA GLY A 67 31.51 -1.17 40.59
C GLY A 67 32.32 -1.61 39.37
N GLY A 68 32.27 -0.84 38.28
CA GLY A 68 32.87 -1.20 37.01
C GLY A 68 32.00 -2.17 36.21
N SER A 69 32.56 -2.69 35.12
CA SER A 69 31.79 -3.45 34.13
C SER A 69 31.10 -4.67 34.73
N THR A 70 29.85 -4.93 34.33
CA THR A 70 29.07 -6.11 34.73
C THR A 70 28.98 -6.31 36.26
N SER A 71 28.92 -5.24 37.04
CA SER A 71 28.83 -5.27 38.51
C SER A 71 27.39 -5.30 39.04
N VAL A 72 26.41 -5.07 38.17
CA VAL A 72 24.97 -5.20 38.45
C VAL A 72 24.42 -6.37 37.65
N ILE A 73 24.06 -7.47 38.31
CA ILE A 73 23.72 -8.74 37.64
C ILE A 73 22.39 -9.28 38.17
N SER A 74 21.51 -9.68 37.26
CA SER A 74 20.33 -10.52 37.53
C SER A 74 19.86 -11.23 36.26
N GLN A 75 18.96 -12.20 36.42
CA GLN A 75 18.11 -12.74 35.35
C GLN A 75 16.66 -12.21 35.43
N GLY A 76 16.35 -11.39 36.43
CA GLY A 76 15.05 -10.73 36.61
C GLY A 76 14.94 -9.42 35.82
N GLU A 77 14.02 -8.56 36.23
CA GLU A 77 13.86 -7.20 35.68
C GLU A 77 14.78 -6.21 36.41
N LEU A 78 15.32 -5.22 35.69
CA LEU A 78 15.99 -4.06 36.25
C LEU A 78 15.15 -2.80 36.01
N LEU A 79 14.76 -2.10 37.08
CA LEU A 79 14.09 -0.79 37.01
C LEU A 79 15.02 0.30 37.55
N LEU A 80 15.34 1.28 36.69
CA LEU A 80 16.10 2.49 37.03
C LEU A 80 15.22 3.72 36.85
N GLN A 81 14.96 4.46 37.93
CA GLN A 81 14.05 5.60 37.86
C GLN A 81 14.38 6.71 38.87
N PRO A 82 14.02 7.98 38.57
CA PRO A 82 14.08 9.06 39.55
C PRO A 82 13.07 8.85 40.69
N LEU A 83 13.29 9.52 41.83
CA LEU A 83 12.26 9.59 42.87
C LEU A 83 11.20 10.63 42.48
N ASN A 84 11.63 11.78 41.95
CA ASN A 84 10.74 12.82 41.45
C ASN A 84 10.25 12.52 40.02
N PRO A 85 8.93 12.36 39.77
CA PRO A 85 8.40 12.06 38.43
C PRO A 85 8.53 13.23 37.44
N ALA A 86 8.82 14.45 37.89
CA ALA A 86 9.11 15.57 36.99
C ALA A 86 10.59 15.68 36.61
N GLN A 87 11.46 14.84 37.18
CA GLN A 87 12.89 14.92 36.94
C GLN A 87 13.25 14.33 35.56
N PRO A 88 14.01 15.07 34.72
CA PRO A 88 14.54 14.54 33.48
C PRO A 88 15.53 13.39 33.70
N ILE A 89 15.74 12.58 32.67
CA ILE A 89 16.75 11.52 32.65
C ILE A 89 17.69 11.76 31.47
N ALA A 90 18.99 11.72 31.72
CA ALA A 90 20.01 11.74 30.68
C ALA A 90 20.69 10.37 30.59
N ILE A 91 20.65 9.75 29.42
CA ILE A 91 21.24 8.45 29.14
C ILE A 91 22.55 8.64 28.37
N ALA A 92 23.55 7.82 28.71
CA ALA A 92 24.88 7.83 28.11
C ALA A 92 25.60 9.18 28.24
N ALA A 93 25.37 9.91 29.34
CA ALA A 93 26.10 11.14 29.60
C ALA A 93 27.57 10.88 29.95
N SER A 94 28.44 11.86 29.68
CA SER A 94 29.86 11.81 30.10
C SER A 94 30.10 12.26 31.55
N SER A 95 29.13 12.96 32.15
CA SER A 95 29.18 13.43 33.54
C SER A 95 27.79 13.72 34.07
N ASN A 96 27.61 13.66 35.40
CA ASN A 96 26.33 13.91 36.06
C ASN A 96 25.85 15.35 35.77
N GLN A 97 24.56 15.48 35.47
CA GLN A 97 23.91 16.74 35.17
C GLN A 97 23.07 17.20 36.37
N LEU A 98 23.16 18.48 36.72
CA LEU A 98 22.42 19.01 37.86
C LEU A 98 20.91 18.95 37.61
N GLY A 99 20.17 18.28 38.50
CA GLY A 99 18.71 18.19 38.44
C GLY A 99 18.18 17.20 37.41
N THR A 100 19.02 16.27 36.96
CA THR A 100 18.71 15.23 35.97
C THR A 100 19.26 13.91 36.49
N LEU A 101 18.46 12.84 36.49
CA LEU A 101 19.00 11.51 36.74
C LEU A 101 19.92 11.16 35.58
N THR A 102 21.21 11.03 35.87
CA THR A 102 22.23 10.82 34.85
C THR A 102 22.72 9.38 34.87
N LEU A 103 22.37 8.62 33.82
CA LEU A 103 22.95 7.31 33.58
C LEU A 103 24.16 7.49 32.64
N LYS A 104 25.36 7.51 33.20
CA LYS A 104 26.58 7.66 32.40
C LYS A 104 26.85 6.39 31.59
N THR A 105 27.74 6.53 30.61
CA THR A 105 28.32 5.39 29.89
C THR A 105 28.94 4.34 30.85
N SER A 106 29.54 4.77 31.96
CA SER A 106 30.06 3.87 32.99
C SER A 106 28.96 3.10 33.74
N ASP A 107 27.81 3.73 33.96
CA ASP A 107 26.70 3.11 34.68
C ASP A 107 26.01 2.07 33.79
N LEU A 108 25.85 2.38 32.50
CA LEU A 108 25.36 1.43 31.51
C LEU A 108 26.32 0.23 31.34
N ALA A 109 27.63 0.47 31.34
CA ALA A 109 28.63 -0.59 31.28
C ALA A 109 28.65 -1.48 32.53
N ALA A 110 28.15 -0.98 33.67
CA ALA A 110 28.04 -1.75 34.90
C ALA A 110 26.93 -2.81 34.84
N LEU A 111 25.98 -2.68 33.92
CA LEU A 111 24.91 -3.65 33.73
C LEU A 111 25.47 -4.94 33.13
N GLY A 112 25.24 -6.07 33.80
CA GLY A 112 25.49 -7.40 33.27
C GLY A 112 24.46 -7.78 32.20
N ASP A 113 24.82 -8.72 31.34
CA ASP A 113 23.91 -9.35 30.38
C ASP A 113 23.03 -10.39 31.08
N GLY A 114 21.84 -10.64 30.52
CA GLY A 114 20.90 -11.68 30.96
C GLY A 114 19.65 -11.16 31.67
N PHE A 115 19.44 -9.84 31.74
CA PHE A 115 18.20 -9.29 32.28
C PHE A 115 17.01 -9.68 31.40
N SER A 116 15.90 -10.09 32.04
CA SER A 116 14.67 -10.36 31.30
C SER A 116 14.07 -9.08 30.67
N GLN A 117 14.32 -7.93 31.30
CA GLN A 117 14.01 -6.59 30.80
C GLN A 117 14.77 -5.54 31.63
N ILE A 118 15.20 -4.47 30.98
CA ILE A 118 15.68 -3.23 31.59
C ILE A 118 14.63 -2.15 31.36
N VAL A 119 14.16 -1.50 32.41
CA VAL A 119 13.23 -0.37 32.37
C VAL A 119 13.95 0.87 32.86
N ILE A 120 14.00 1.91 32.02
CA ILE A 120 14.56 3.22 32.35
C ILE A 120 13.42 4.24 32.35
N GLY A 121 13.20 4.89 33.49
CA GLY A 121 12.14 5.87 33.67
C GLY A 121 10.91 5.35 34.41
N ARG A 122 9.85 6.16 34.43
CA ARG A 122 8.63 5.92 35.22
C ARG A 122 7.38 5.98 34.37
N ASP A 123 6.38 5.23 34.78
CA ASP A 123 5.04 5.24 34.20
C ASP A 123 4.27 6.56 34.44
N ASP A 124 4.61 7.28 35.50
CA ASP A 124 4.07 8.61 35.83
C ASP A 124 5.03 9.77 35.51
N SER A 125 6.14 9.51 34.81
CA SER A 125 7.15 10.54 34.54
C SER A 125 6.66 11.57 33.51
N SER A 126 6.73 12.84 33.89
CA SER A 126 6.54 14.00 33.00
C SER A 126 7.87 14.63 32.54
N GLY A 127 9.01 14.12 33.06
CA GLY A 127 10.34 14.55 32.66
C GLY A 127 10.69 14.09 31.25
N GLN A 128 11.50 14.86 30.54
CA GLN A 128 12.10 14.43 29.28
C GLN A 128 13.19 13.38 29.54
N ILE A 129 13.22 12.34 28.73
CA ILE A 129 14.36 11.41 28.66
C ILE A 129 15.16 11.75 27.41
N GLU A 130 16.44 12.07 27.60
CA GLU A 130 17.36 12.44 26.53
C GLU A 130 18.53 11.46 26.43
N LEU A 131 18.85 11.03 25.22
CA LEU A 131 20.09 10.30 24.94
C LEU A 131 21.18 11.30 24.53
N LEU A 132 22.33 11.29 25.21
CA LEU A 132 23.42 12.25 24.98
C LEU A 132 24.60 11.70 24.17
N GLU A 133 24.67 10.38 23.97
CA GLU A 133 25.66 9.70 23.13
C GLU A 133 25.06 8.42 22.53
N THR A 134 25.72 7.79 21.54
CA THR A 134 25.28 6.49 21.01
C THR A 134 25.32 5.41 22.10
N VAL A 135 24.28 4.58 22.17
CA VAL A 135 24.15 3.50 23.16
C VAL A 135 23.82 2.17 22.50
N THR A 136 24.33 1.08 23.10
CA THR A 136 23.94 -0.30 22.75
C THR A 136 23.34 -0.98 23.96
N PHE A 137 22.11 -1.46 23.83
CA PHE A 137 21.45 -2.30 24.83
C PHE A 137 21.62 -3.79 24.49
N VAL A 138 22.14 -4.55 25.46
CA VAL A 138 22.42 -6.00 25.28
C VAL A 138 21.30 -6.90 25.82
N ASP A 139 20.30 -6.31 26.46
CA ASP A 139 19.08 -6.95 26.96
C ASP A 139 17.83 -6.21 26.45
N PRO A 140 16.64 -6.82 26.49
CA PRO A 140 15.38 -6.14 26.17
C PRO A 140 15.22 -4.87 27.01
N THR A 141 14.96 -3.74 26.36
CA THR A 141 14.96 -2.42 27.03
C THR A 141 13.69 -1.64 26.75
N SER A 142 13.09 -1.11 27.82
CA SER A 142 11.99 -0.15 27.78
C SER A 142 12.45 1.20 28.34
N ILE A 143 12.23 2.27 27.59
CA ILE A 143 12.46 3.65 28.05
C ILE A 143 11.10 4.34 28.11
N GLN A 144 10.72 4.83 29.30
CA GLN A 144 9.34 5.28 29.54
C GLN A 144 9.23 6.64 30.25
N ALA A 145 8.40 7.52 29.68
CA ALA A 145 8.00 8.81 30.23
C ALA A 145 6.51 9.08 29.96
N THR A 146 5.64 8.21 30.48
CA THR A 146 4.20 8.17 30.13
C THR A 146 3.30 9.06 31.00
N GLY A 147 3.86 9.81 31.95
CA GLY A 147 3.15 10.88 32.63
C GLY A 147 2.90 12.06 31.69
N THR A 148 1.85 12.85 31.97
CA THR A 148 1.41 13.94 31.09
C THR A 148 2.55 14.87 30.67
N GLY A 149 2.77 15.00 29.35
CA GLY A 149 3.82 15.81 28.74
C GLY A 149 5.24 15.22 28.77
N GLY A 150 5.42 14.03 29.37
CA GLY A 150 6.69 13.30 29.31
C GLY A 150 7.07 12.99 27.86
N SER A 151 8.36 13.07 27.53
CA SER A 151 8.84 12.97 26.16
C SER A 151 10.17 12.25 26.07
N ILE A 152 10.48 11.70 24.89
CA ILE A 152 11.74 11.01 24.63
C ILE A 152 12.43 11.67 23.43
N PHE A 153 13.69 12.03 23.60
CA PHE A 153 14.51 12.64 22.56
C PHE A 153 15.86 11.92 22.43
N THR A 154 16.13 11.33 21.27
CA THR A 154 17.35 10.55 21.05
C THR A 154 18.08 11.04 19.79
N PRO A 155 18.82 12.15 19.86
CA PRO A 155 19.55 12.69 18.71
C PRO A 155 20.70 11.78 18.23
N PHE A 156 21.07 10.77 19.02
CA PHE A 156 22.08 9.77 18.71
C PHE A 156 21.46 8.41 18.44
N THR A 157 22.26 7.52 17.83
CA THR A 157 21.83 6.17 17.48
C THR A 157 21.59 5.31 18.72
N ILE A 158 20.49 4.55 18.73
CA ILE A 158 20.29 3.43 19.65
C ILE A 158 20.54 2.14 18.90
N SER A 159 21.32 1.23 19.48
CA SER A 159 21.52 -0.11 18.95
C SER A 159 21.03 -1.18 19.94
N THR A 160 20.52 -2.31 19.45
CA THR A 160 20.29 -3.50 20.26
C THR A 160 20.96 -4.73 19.67
N SER A 161 21.36 -5.67 20.51
CA SER A 161 21.93 -6.96 20.07
C SER A 161 20.85 -8.02 19.77
N GLY A 162 19.79 -7.61 19.08
CA GLY A 162 18.67 -8.50 18.71
C GLY A 162 17.54 -8.59 19.75
N ASN A 163 17.56 -7.70 20.73
CA ASN A 163 16.52 -7.60 21.75
C ASN A 163 15.46 -6.56 21.37
N LEU A 164 14.28 -6.71 21.96
CA LEU A 164 13.19 -5.74 21.87
C LEU A 164 13.62 -4.40 22.46
N LEU A 165 13.40 -3.33 21.70
CA LEU A 165 13.43 -1.95 22.18
C LEU A 165 12.01 -1.40 22.22
N ASN A 166 11.63 -0.83 23.35
CA ASN A 166 10.34 -0.17 23.52
C ASN A 166 10.54 1.26 24.04
N LEU A 167 10.01 2.25 23.33
CA LEU A 167 10.02 3.66 23.72
C LEU A 167 8.59 4.13 23.94
N GLN A 168 8.26 4.56 25.15
CA GLN A 168 6.91 4.97 25.51
C GLN A 168 6.90 6.35 26.15
N ALA A 169 6.08 7.25 25.64
CA ALA A 169 5.93 8.58 26.21
C ALA A 169 4.48 9.02 26.11
N ASP A 170 4.10 9.99 26.94
CA ASP A 170 2.86 10.71 26.70
C ASP A 170 3.03 11.62 25.47
N GLY A 171 3.89 12.63 25.59
CA GLY A 171 4.22 13.58 24.54
C GLY A 171 5.15 13.03 23.46
N ARG A 172 5.75 13.96 22.71
CA ARG A 172 6.54 13.65 21.50
C ARG A 172 7.67 12.66 21.76
N ILE A 173 7.83 11.70 20.85
CA ILE A 173 9.04 10.88 20.72
C ILE A 173 9.77 11.29 19.45
N SER A 174 11.04 11.66 19.59
CA SER A 174 11.89 12.02 18.45
C SER A 174 13.20 11.27 18.53
N VAL A 175 13.40 10.35 17.59
CA VAL A 175 14.59 9.51 17.52
C VAL A 175 15.38 9.79 16.24
N SER A 176 16.69 9.70 16.35
CA SER A 176 17.62 9.65 15.23
C SER A 176 17.56 8.25 14.60
N ASP A 177 18.68 7.56 14.49
CA ASP A 177 18.73 6.19 13.97
C ASP A 177 18.52 5.13 15.07
N ILE A 178 17.82 4.05 14.74
CA ILE A 178 17.72 2.84 15.58
C ILE A 178 18.17 1.64 14.76
N THR A 179 19.10 0.85 15.30
CA THR A 179 19.56 -0.40 14.70
C THR A 179 19.36 -1.57 15.65
N SER A 180 18.40 -2.43 15.36
CA SER A 180 18.20 -3.70 16.05
C SER A 180 18.63 -4.87 15.16
N ASN A 181 19.30 -5.86 15.73
CA ASN A 181 19.78 -7.03 15.00
C ASN A 181 18.82 -8.23 15.15
N GLY A 182 17.59 -8.09 14.65
CA GLY A 182 16.53 -9.10 14.69
C GLY A 182 15.48 -8.90 15.78
N GLY A 183 15.71 -7.98 16.73
CA GLY A 183 14.74 -7.63 17.76
C GLY A 183 13.73 -6.60 17.28
N GLY A 184 12.51 -6.63 17.80
CA GLY A 184 11.49 -5.64 17.47
C GLY A 184 11.84 -4.23 17.96
N VAL A 185 11.24 -3.22 17.34
CA VAL A 185 11.27 -1.82 17.77
C VAL A 185 9.82 -1.32 17.91
N GLU A 186 9.44 -0.96 19.12
CA GLU A 186 8.13 -0.39 19.42
C GLU A 186 8.28 1.05 19.92
N ILE A 187 7.55 1.99 19.31
CA ILE A 187 7.54 3.40 19.71
C ILE A 187 6.09 3.85 19.85
N ILE A 188 5.72 4.28 21.06
CA ILE A 188 4.36 4.69 21.39
C ILE A 188 4.38 6.07 22.04
N SER A 189 3.82 7.05 21.35
CA SER A 189 3.43 8.32 21.95
C SER A 189 1.92 8.34 22.18
N ASN A 190 1.48 8.60 23.41
CA ASN A 190 0.05 8.57 23.76
C ASN A 190 -0.70 9.84 23.31
N SER A 191 0.00 10.97 23.22
CA SER A 191 -0.58 12.30 22.99
C SER A 191 0.26 13.19 22.06
N GLY A 192 1.45 12.76 21.64
CA GLY A 192 2.37 13.53 20.82
C GLY A 192 2.82 12.83 19.54
N ASP A 193 3.57 13.56 18.71
CA ASP A 193 4.07 13.02 17.45
C ASP A 193 5.15 11.95 17.68
N VAL A 194 5.30 11.07 16.69
CA VAL A 194 6.49 10.22 16.56
C VAL A 194 7.30 10.69 15.37
N ALA A 195 8.55 11.07 15.60
CA ALA A 195 9.51 11.39 14.56
C ALA A 195 10.70 10.44 14.65
N ALA A 196 10.99 9.72 13.57
CA ALA A 196 12.15 8.84 13.49
C ALA A 196 13.03 9.23 12.30
N ASN A 197 14.32 8.92 12.35
CA ASN A 197 15.16 9.03 11.16
C ASN A 197 15.13 7.67 10.44
N ASN A 198 16.15 6.83 10.61
CA ASN A 198 16.15 5.47 10.07
C ASN A 198 15.94 4.45 11.18
N ILE A 199 15.03 3.49 10.98
CA ILE A 199 14.89 2.33 11.87
C ILE A 199 15.17 1.07 11.06
N THR A 200 16.19 0.32 11.45
CA THR A 200 16.52 -0.98 10.87
C THR A 200 16.43 -2.06 11.94
N SER A 201 15.56 -3.04 11.77
CA SER A 201 15.36 -4.13 12.75
C SER A 201 15.90 -5.49 12.30
N ASN A 202 16.37 -5.61 11.04
CA ASN A 202 16.95 -6.84 10.48
C ASN A 202 16.07 -8.10 10.68
N GLY A 203 14.75 -7.96 10.48
CA GLY A 203 13.78 -9.05 10.63
C GLY A 203 12.86 -8.92 11.84
N GLY A 204 13.16 -8.03 12.79
CA GLY A 204 12.24 -7.70 13.88
C GLY A 204 11.08 -6.81 13.42
N ASP A 205 9.96 -6.83 14.12
CA ASP A 205 8.85 -5.92 13.81
C ASP A 205 9.22 -4.46 14.11
N ILE A 206 8.67 -3.53 13.33
CA ILE A 206 8.73 -2.09 13.60
C ILE A 206 7.31 -1.58 13.80
N SER A 207 7.00 -1.04 14.98
CA SER A 207 5.69 -0.48 15.31
C SER A 207 5.83 0.96 15.77
N LEU A 208 5.21 1.89 15.05
CA LEU A 208 5.15 3.31 15.40
C LEU A 208 3.69 3.71 15.67
N THR A 209 3.42 4.22 16.85
CA THR A 209 2.09 4.68 17.26
C THR A 209 2.13 6.11 17.78
N ALA A 210 1.34 6.98 17.15
CA ALA A 210 1.06 8.35 17.59
C ALA A 210 -0.44 8.46 17.92
N ALA A 211 -0.80 8.11 19.16
CA ALA A 211 -2.19 7.96 19.60
C ALA A 211 -2.88 9.31 19.85
N SER A 212 -4.20 9.28 20.06
CA SER A 212 -4.98 10.49 20.32
C SER A 212 -4.87 10.91 21.77
N ASP A 213 -4.67 12.21 21.97
CA ASP A 213 -4.96 12.85 23.24
C ASP A 213 -6.50 13.08 23.37
N PRO A 214 -7.13 12.78 24.51
CA PRO A 214 -8.47 13.29 24.83
C PRO A 214 -8.65 14.82 24.66
N THR A 215 -7.59 15.61 24.54
CA THR A 215 -7.66 17.05 24.23
C THR A 215 -7.94 17.38 22.75
N GLY A 216 -7.95 16.38 21.86
CA GLY A 216 -8.29 16.56 20.43
C GLY A 216 -7.12 16.99 19.54
N ILE A 217 -5.89 16.75 19.96
CA ILE A 217 -4.72 16.80 19.08
C ILE A 217 -4.78 15.56 18.16
N ASN A 218 -4.31 15.71 16.92
CA ASN A 218 -4.14 14.60 15.97
C ASN A 218 -2.64 14.38 15.72
N PRO A 219 -1.94 13.61 16.57
CA PRO A 219 -0.51 13.45 16.43
C PRO A 219 -0.11 12.67 15.18
N ALA A 220 1.01 13.07 14.59
CA ALA A 220 1.50 12.56 13.33
C ALA A 220 2.69 11.61 13.50
N ILE A 221 2.96 10.82 12.47
CA ILE A 221 4.18 10.02 12.33
C ILE A 221 5.00 10.60 11.18
N ALA A 222 6.28 10.88 11.42
CA ALA A 222 7.24 11.25 10.38
C ALA A 222 8.48 10.36 10.45
N PHE A 223 8.98 9.90 9.32
CA PHE A 223 10.19 9.06 9.26
C PHE A 223 11.01 9.27 7.99
N THR A 224 12.30 8.92 8.04
CA THR A 224 13.14 8.87 6.84
C THR A 224 13.07 7.49 6.19
N SER A 225 13.42 6.42 6.90
CA SER A 225 13.32 5.05 6.36
C SER A 225 13.00 4.03 7.45
N LEU A 226 12.28 2.97 7.09
CA LEU A 226 11.97 1.83 7.95
C LEU A 226 12.35 0.54 7.24
N ASP A 227 13.19 -0.27 7.86
CA ASP A 227 13.70 -1.52 7.27
C ASP A 227 13.57 -2.68 8.25
N SER A 228 12.58 -3.53 8.01
CA SER A 228 12.36 -4.78 8.74
C SER A 228 12.73 -6.02 7.94
N ASN A 229 13.42 -5.86 6.80
CA ASN A 229 13.85 -7.00 6.00
C ASN A 229 14.75 -7.96 6.79
N SER A 230 14.70 -9.23 6.40
CA SER A 230 15.67 -10.22 6.85
C SER A 230 16.41 -10.85 5.69
N GLU A 231 17.75 -10.93 5.78
CA GLU A 231 18.59 -11.63 4.80
C GLU A 231 18.57 -13.17 4.98
N SER A 232 18.12 -13.67 6.13
CA SER A 232 18.25 -15.09 6.51
C SER A 232 17.00 -15.73 7.08
N GLY A 233 15.92 -14.97 7.27
CA GLY A 233 14.64 -15.44 7.82
C GLY A 233 13.44 -14.72 7.20
N ALA A 234 12.30 -14.77 7.88
CA ALA A 234 11.16 -13.92 7.56
C ALA A 234 11.47 -12.46 7.91
N GLY A 235 11.02 -11.51 7.10
CA GLY A 235 11.06 -10.10 7.48
C GLY A 235 9.97 -9.79 8.52
N GLY A 236 10.24 -8.80 9.37
CA GLY A 236 9.29 -8.34 10.37
C GLY A 236 8.18 -7.48 9.76
N ALA A 237 7.05 -7.39 10.45
CA ALA A 237 5.97 -6.48 10.07
C ALA A 237 6.36 -5.02 10.32
N ILE A 238 5.76 -4.11 9.56
CA ILE A 238 5.84 -2.67 9.83
C ILE A 238 4.42 -2.17 10.06
N THR A 239 4.15 -1.62 11.24
CA THR A 239 2.84 -1.06 11.60
C THR A 239 2.96 0.41 11.94
N LEU A 240 2.17 1.24 11.26
CA LEU A 240 2.10 2.68 11.48
C LEU A 240 0.67 3.06 11.87
N THR A 241 0.49 3.57 13.08
CA THR A 241 -0.82 4.00 13.59
C THR A 241 -0.76 5.45 14.06
N ALA A 242 -1.48 6.34 13.38
CA ALA A 242 -1.51 7.75 13.74
C ALA A 242 -2.94 8.29 13.75
N GLN A 243 -3.15 9.37 14.48
CA GLN A 243 -4.41 10.14 14.42
C GLN A 243 -4.33 11.31 13.43
N GLY A 244 -3.12 11.84 13.24
CA GLY A 244 -2.78 12.81 12.21
C GLY A 244 -2.06 12.14 11.04
N ASP A 245 -1.30 12.93 10.31
CA ASP A 245 -0.71 12.47 9.05
C ASP A 245 0.44 11.48 9.27
N ILE A 246 0.70 10.65 8.26
CA ILE A 246 1.85 9.75 8.21
C ILE A 246 2.69 10.15 7.00
N VAL A 247 3.92 10.62 7.26
CA VAL A 247 4.79 11.23 6.24
C VAL A 247 6.14 10.53 6.18
N GLY A 248 6.50 10.03 4.99
CA GLY A 248 7.84 9.55 4.68
C GLY A 248 8.67 10.65 4.03
N ALA A 249 9.92 10.84 4.47
CA ALA A 249 10.81 11.84 3.89
C ALA A 249 11.20 11.50 2.45
N ALA A 250 11.27 12.50 1.57
CA ALA A 250 11.65 12.31 0.18
C ALA A 250 13.01 11.60 0.04
N GLY A 251 13.08 10.59 -0.84
CA GLY A 251 14.26 9.74 -1.01
C GLY A 251 14.39 8.63 0.03
N GLY A 252 13.44 8.54 0.98
CA GLY A 252 13.32 7.48 1.96
C GLY A 252 12.76 6.16 1.41
N MET A 253 12.75 5.16 2.28
CA MET A 253 12.36 3.79 1.94
C MET A 253 11.59 3.09 3.06
N ILE A 254 10.58 2.31 2.71
CA ILE A 254 10.08 1.22 3.54
C ILE A 254 10.49 -0.09 2.88
N ALA A 255 11.18 -0.93 3.64
CA ALA A 255 11.66 -2.21 3.18
C ALA A 255 11.28 -3.29 4.20
N LEU A 256 10.60 -4.32 3.74
CA LEU A 256 10.10 -5.40 4.58
C LEU A 256 10.06 -6.72 3.83
N GLY A 257 9.91 -7.79 4.59
CA GLY A 257 9.86 -9.15 4.09
C GLY A 257 11.22 -9.77 3.84
N SER A 258 11.29 -10.71 2.88
CA SER A 258 12.46 -11.53 2.68
C SER A 258 12.53 -12.07 1.26
N ALA A 259 13.71 -11.96 0.63
CA ALA A 259 13.95 -12.56 -0.68
C ALA A 259 13.97 -14.09 -0.67
N VAL A 260 14.02 -14.71 0.52
CA VAL A 260 14.20 -16.17 0.71
C VAL A 260 13.16 -16.82 1.63
N GLY A 261 12.36 -16.04 2.37
CA GLY A 261 11.36 -16.50 3.34
C GLY A 261 9.93 -16.58 2.78
N VAL A 262 9.08 -17.43 3.37
CA VAL A 262 7.69 -17.67 2.90
C VAL A 262 6.58 -17.08 3.77
N ASP A 263 6.89 -16.39 4.87
CA ASP A 263 5.88 -15.82 5.78
C ASP A 263 6.37 -14.47 6.34
N SER A 264 6.45 -13.46 5.47
CA SER A 264 6.89 -12.12 5.85
C SER A 264 5.76 -11.32 6.52
N GLY A 265 6.08 -10.57 7.58
CA GLY A 265 5.12 -9.64 8.19
C GLY A 265 4.70 -8.53 7.23
N PRO A 266 3.43 -8.09 7.23
CA PRO A 266 2.94 -7.08 6.28
C PRO A 266 3.36 -5.65 6.66
N LEU A 267 3.20 -4.70 5.73
CA LEU A 267 3.12 -3.28 6.05
C LEU A 267 1.65 -2.91 6.25
N SER A 268 1.32 -2.38 7.42
CA SER A 268 -0.02 -1.93 7.79
C SER A 268 0.01 -0.46 8.22
N VAL A 269 -0.78 0.38 7.56
CA VAL A 269 -0.85 1.83 7.82
C VAL A 269 -2.29 2.23 8.14
N PHE A 270 -2.48 2.77 9.35
CA PHE A 270 -3.79 3.20 9.86
C PHE A 270 -3.73 4.64 10.31
N THR A 271 -4.43 5.51 9.59
CA THR A 271 -4.62 6.90 9.99
C THR A 271 -5.90 7.47 9.39
N PRO A 272 -6.63 8.35 10.11
CA PRO A 272 -7.66 9.19 9.50
C PRO A 272 -7.08 10.47 8.85
N GLY A 273 -5.80 10.79 9.06
CA GLY A 273 -5.06 11.88 8.40
C GLY A 273 -4.70 11.55 6.95
N SER A 274 -3.70 12.23 6.40
CA SER A 274 -3.13 11.87 5.09
C SER A 274 -1.98 10.86 5.22
N VAL A 275 -1.69 10.15 4.13
CA VAL A 275 -0.47 9.36 3.97
C VAL A 275 0.33 9.95 2.81
N GLU A 276 1.55 10.40 3.08
CA GLU A 276 2.41 11.09 2.10
C GLU A 276 3.78 10.41 1.99
N PHE A 277 3.93 9.61 0.94
CA PHE A 277 5.15 8.90 0.55
C PHE A 277 5.64 9.47 -0.79
N ASN A 278 6.05 10.75 -0.78
CA ASN A 278 6.45 11.48 -1.97
C ASN A 278 7.91 11.19 -2.35
N SER A 279 8.17 10.67 -3.57
CA SER A 279 9.51 10.19 -3.98
C SER A 279 10.10 9.18 -2.99
N PHE A 280 9.24 8.29 -2.48
CA PHE A 280 9.51 7.36 -1.41
C PHE A 280 9.25 5.94 -1.90
N SER A 281 10.22 5.02 -1.75
CA SER A 281 10.08 3.65 -2.27
C SER A 281 9.55 2.67 -1.23
N ILE A 282 8.74 1.70 -1.66
CA ILE A 282 8.25 0.59 -0.84
C ILE A 282 8.66 -0.73 -1.50
N SER A 283 9.38 -1.57 -0.76
CA SER A 283 9.76 -2.92 -1.19
C SER A 283 9.35 -3.95 -0.14
N SER A 284 8.37 -4.79 -0.43
CA SER A 284 7.84 -5.75 0.54
C SER A 284 8.30 -7.20 0.35
N ASN A 285 9.06 -7.50 -0.71
CA ASN A 285 9.73 -8.80 -0.91
C ASN A 285 8.83 -10.02 -0.60
N GLY A 286 7.60 -10.00 -1.11
CA GLY A 286 6.59 -11.05 -0.93
C GLY A 286 5.55 -10.77 0.15
N ALA A 287 5.75 -9.77 1.02
CA ALA A 287 4.79 -9.39 2.05
C ALA A 287 3.65 -8.51 1.52
N ASP A 288 2.50 -8.55 2.19
CA ASP A 288 1.36 -7.71 1.83
C ASP A 288 1.58 -6.24 2.24
N LEU A 289 1.05 -5.32 1.43
CA LEU A 289 0.96 -3.90 1.72
C LEU A 289 -0.51 -3.51 1.92
N GLN A 290 -0.83 -2.95 3.08
CA GLN A 290 -2.15 -2.40 3.37
C GLN A 290 -2.05 -0.96 3.92
N ILE A 291 -2.74 -0.04 3.25
CA ILE A 291 -2.99 1.32 3.73
C ILE A 291 -4.50 1.50 3.84
N GLY A 292 -4.98 1.67 5.08
CA GLY A 292 -6.40 1.67 5.40
C GLY A 292 -7.06 0.29 5.32
N ASP A 293 -7.94 -0.01 6.28
CA ASP A 293 -8.59 -1.33 6.43
C ASP A 293 -10.10 -1.34 6.18
N GLY A 294 -10.66 -0.24 5.68
CA GLY A 294 -12.09 -0.05 5.54
C GLY A 294 -12.76 0.56 6.79
N THR A 295 -12.14 0.46 7.97
CA THR A 295 -12.61 1.07 9.22
C THR A 295 -11.89 2.39 9.50
N ILE A 296 -10.56 2.38 9.45
CA ILE A 296 -9.69 3.55 9.59
C ILE A 296 -8.99 3.71 8.25
N ASN A 297 -9.44 4.70 7.48
CA ASN A 297 -8.88 4.99 6.17
C ASN A 297 -8.39 6.45 6.14
N PRO A 298 -7.25 6.72 5.49
CA PRO A 298 -6.76 8.07 5.30
C PRO A 298 -7.74 8.93 4.50
N THR A 299 -7.63 10.24 4.69
CA THR A 299 -8.35 11.26 3.91
C THR A 299 -7.71 11.54 2.56
N ALA A 300 -6.43 11.26 2.42
CA ALA A 300 -5.73 11.28 1.15
C ALA A 300 -4.52 10.33 1.21
N VAL A 301 -4.17 9.73 0.08
CA VAL A 301 -2.96 8.91 -0.04
C VAL A 301 -2.16 9.38 -1.25
N ALA A 302 -0.87 9.62 -1.05
CA ALA A 302 0.08 9.91 -2.13
C ALA A 302 1.28 8.96 -1.98
N ILE A 303 1.46 8.06 -2.96
CA ILE A 303 2.62 7.16 -3.05
C ILE A 303 3.32 7.47 -4.36
N ALA A 304 4.19 8.48 -4.35
CA ALA A 304 4.82 9.02 -5.55
C ALA A 304 6.23 8.44 -5.79
N GLY A 305 6.44 7.17 -5.43
CA GLY A 305 7.69 6.44 -5.60
C GLY A 305 7.45 4.98 -6.02
N ASN A 306 8.54 4.22 -6.12
CA ASN A 306 8.50 2.84 -6.62
C ASN A 306 7.88 1.91 -5.58
N VAL A 307 6.98 1.05 -6.00
CA VAL A 307 6.34 0.03 -5.15
C VAL A 307 6.58 -1.34 -5.78
N SER A 308 7.24 -2.22 -5.05
CA SER A 308 7.45 -3.61 -5.44
C SER A 308 7.01 -4.53 -4.32
N THR A 309 6.03 -5.40 -4.59
CA THR A 309 5.58 -6.37 -3.58
C THR A 309 6.20 -7.74 -3.72
N GLY A 310 6.89 -8.03 -4.83
CA GLY A 310 7.58 -9.30 -5.04
C GLY A 310 6.72 -10.56 -4.92
N GLY A 311 5.38 -10.44 -5.02
CA GLY A 311 4.44 -11.55 -4.78
C GLY A 311 3.28 -11.21 -3.86
N GLY A 312 3.47 -10.27 -2.92
CA GLY A 312 2.44 -9.88 -1.96
C GLY A 312 1.30 -9.06 -2.57
N ASP A 313 0.18 -8.99 -1.86
CA ASP A 313 -0.96 -8.15 -2.21
C ASP A 313 -0.66 -6.67 -1.92
N LEU A 314 -1.27 -5.79 -2.70
CA LEU A 314 -1.34 -4.35 -2.45
C LEU A 314 -2.80 -3.94 -2.27
N ARG A 315 -3.13 -3.34 -1.13
CA ARG A 315 -4.43 -2.74 -0.86
C ARG A 315 -4.28 -1.33 -0.33
N VAL A 316 -4.92 -0.36 -0.98
CA VAL A 316 -4.94 1.04 -0.54
C VAL A 316 -6.38 1.54 -0.52
N ASN A 317 -6.84 1.96 0.64
CA ASN A 317 -8.15 2.53 0.88
C ASN A 317 -8.00 3.99 1.33
N SER A 318 -8.70 4.91 0.66
CA SER A 318 -8.77 6.33 1.00
C SER A 318 -10.22 6.80 1.01
N THR A 319 -10.58 7.66 1.95
CA THR A 319 -11.88 8.34 1.94
C THR A 319 -11.91 9.54 1.01
N GLY A 320 -10.75 10.09 0.65
CA GLY A 320 -10.61 11.15 -0.34
C GLY A 320 -9.84 10.68 -1.56
N SER A 321 -8.97 11.54 -2.10
CA SER A 321 -8.22 11.25 -3.33
C SER A 321 -7.04 10.30 -3.07
N LEU A 322 -6.57 9.67 -4.15
CA LEU A 322 -5.41 8.79 -4.15
C LEU A 322 -4.51 9.11 -5.35
N GLU A 323 -3.22 9.27 -5.08
CA GLU A 323 -2.15 9.41 -6.06
C GLU A 323 -1.18 8.23 -5.89
N PHE A 324 -0.89 7.51 -6.98
CA PHE A 324 -0.03 6.32 -6.93
C PHE A 324 0.88 6.22 -8.14
N GLY A 325 2.16 5.94 -7.88
CA GLY A 325 3.19 5.69 -8.86
C GLY A 325 4.27 6.79 -8.91
N ALA A 326 5.47 6.43 -9.36
CA ALA A 326 6.59 7.35 -9.53
C ALA A 326 6.57 8.03 -10.90
N ALA A 327 6.80 9.34 -10.93
CA ALA A 327 7.19 10.02 -12.16
C ALA A 327 8.60 9.56 -12.58
N GLY A 328 8.73 8.83 -13.70
CA GLY A 328 10.04 8.50 -14.31
C GLY A 328 10.39 7.03 -14.47
N ASN A 329 9.50 6.22 -15.04
CA ASN A 329 9.86 5.01 -15.77
C ASN A 329 10.31 3.76 -15.00
N THR A 330 9.63 3.38 -13.92
CA THR A 330 9.72 2.01 -13.40
C THR A 330 8.35 1.39 -13.25
N SER A 331 8.16 0.22 -13.88
CA SER A 331 6.97 -0.61 -13.69
C SER A 331 6.88 -1.10 -12.25
N GLN A 332 5.69 -1.07 -11.68
CA GLN A 332 5.44 -1.56 -10.33
C GLN A 332 5.30 -3.08 -10.40
N THR A 333 6.29 -3.82 -9.88
CA THR A 333 6.27 -5.29 -9.90
C THR A 333 5.49 -5.83 -8.71
N LEU A 334 4.24 -6.17 -9.00
CA LEU A 334 3.29 -6.75 -8.07
C LEU A 334 3.10 -8.22 -8.48
N GLY A 335 2.81 -9.09 -7.51
CA GLY A 335 2.57 -10.51 -7.80
C GLY A 335 1.27 -11.06 -7.22
N GLY A 336 0.70 -10.36 -6.24
CA GLY A 336 -0.62 -10.65 -5.68
C GLY A 336 -1.71 -9.77 -6.29
N ILE A 337 -2.78 -9.56 -5.53
CA ILE A 337 -3.87 -8.63 -5.85
C ILE A 337 -3.36 -7.20 -5.78
N PHE A 338 -3.82 -6.36 -6.70
CA PHE A 338 -3.65 -4.91 -6.66
C PHE A 338 -5.02 -4.24 -6.52
N GLU A 339 -5.24 -3.55 -5.40
CA GLU A 339 -6.52 -2.92 -5.10
C GLU A 339 -6.33 -1.48 -4.63
N LEU A 340 -6.93 -0.54 -5.37
CA LEU A 340 -7.01 0.86 -4.99
C LEU A 340 -8.48 1.27 -4.87
N THR A 341 -8.88 1.76 -3.70
CA THR A 341 -10.23 2.27 -3.44
C THR A 341 -10.15 3.68 -2.86
N ALA A 342 -10.84 4.62 -3.50
CA ALA A 342 -10.86 6.02 -3.10
C ALA A 342 -12.29 6.57 -3.10
N GLY A 343 -12.66 7.34 -2.08
CA GLY A 343 -13.89 8.14 -2.10
C GLY A 343 -13.80 9.34 -3.05
N GLY A 344 -12.58 9.81 -3.33
CA GLY A 344 -12.25 10.84 -4.30
C GLY A 344 -11.65 10.28 -5.60
N SER A 345 -10.95 11.14 -6.34
CA SER A 345 -10.35 10.74 -7.62
C SER A 345 -9.07 9.94 -7.40
N ILE A 346 -8.80 9.01 -8.32
CA ILE A 346 -7.54 8.27 -8.40
C ILE A 346 -6.73 8.80 -9.58
N LEU A 347 -5.47 9.13 -9.30
CA LEU A 347 -4.46 9.53 -10.28
C LEU A 347 -3.33 8.50 -10.25
N LEU A 348 -3.05 7.89 -11.40
CA LEU A 348 -1.96 6.93 -11.55
C LEU A 348 -0.85 7.54 -12.40
N PHE A 349 0.36 7.58 -11.85
CA PHE A 349 1.59 8.07 -12.48
C PHE A 349 2.61 6.93 -12.51
N SER A 350 2.42 5.94 -13.36
CA SER A 350 3.40 4.88 -13.55
C SER A 350 3.53 4.50 -15.02
N ASP A 351 4.71 4.03 -15.40
CA ASP A 351 4.95 3.47 -16.74
C ASP A 351 4.36 2.06 -16.90
N GLY A 352 3.80 1.51 -15.81
CA GLY A 352 3.14 0.21 -15.77
C GLY A 352 2.74 -0.20 -14.36
N ILE A 353 1.59 -0.87 -14.23
CA ILE A 353 1.17 -1.66 -13.08
C ILE A 353 1.19 -3.11 -13.53
N GLU A 354 2.08 -3.95 -12.98
CA GLU A 354 2.21 -5.35 -13.38
C GLU A 354 1.93 -6.27 -12.20
N THR A 355 0.90 -7.12 -12.26
CA THR A 355 0.57 -8.09 -11.20
C THR A 355 0.99 -9.54 -11.50
N ASN A 356 1.65 -9.79 -12.63
CA ASN A 356 2.10 -11.14 -13.04
C ASN A 356 1.02 -12.24 -12.94
N GLY A 357 -0.25 -11.90 -13.12
CA GLY A 357 -1.38 -12.82 -13.03
C GLY A 357 -2.35 -12.56 -11.88
N GLY A 358 -2.05 -11.65 -10.95
CA GLY A 358 -2.98 -11.20 -9.92
C GLY A 358 -4.08 -10.27 -10.45
N ASP A 359 -5.21 -10.21 -9.75
CA ASP A 359 -6.32 -9.31 -10.11
C ASP A 359 -5.95 -7.85 -9.84
N ILE A 360 -6.42 -6.94 -10.69
CA ILE A 360 -6.28 -5.49 -10.56
C ILE A 360 -7.68 -4.88 -10.42
N SER A 361 -7.91 -4.17 -9.32
CA SER A 361 -9.16 -3.46 -9.02
C SER A 361 -8.88 -2.01 -8.67
N ILE A 362 -9.48 -1.07 -9.40
CA ILE A 362 -9.34 0.37 -9.17
C ILE A 362 -10.73 0.99 -9.09
N THR A 363 -11.10 1.56 -7.94
CA THR A 363 -12.41 2.16 -7.72
C THR A 363 -12.28 3.57 -7.13
N GLY A 364 -12.81 4.58 -7.84
CA GLY A 364 -12.72 5.98 -7.43
C GLY A 364 -13.93 6.81 -7.87
N SER A 365 -13.98 8.09 -7.46
CA SER A 365 -14.98 9.04 -7.99
C SER A 365 -14.73 9.35 -9.46
N GLY A 366 -13.45 9.57 -9.82
CA GLY A 366 -12.94 9.68 -11.18
C GLY A 366 -11.56 9.04 -11.26
N ILE A 367 -11.18 8.54 -12.43
CA ILE A 367 -9.93 7.80 -12.61
C ILE A 367 -9.17 8.39 -13.79
N GLY A 368 -7.97 8.89 -13.52
CA GLY A 368 -7.02 9.33 -14.53
C GLY A 368 -5.75 8.49 -14.46
N ILE A 369 -5.35 7.91 -15.59
CA ILE A 369 -4.08 7.18 -15.71
C ILE A 369 -3.21 7.95 -16.69
N PHE A 370 -2.10 8.46 -16.18
CA PHE A 370 -1.14 9.28 -16.92
C PHE A 370 0.18 8.52 -17.03
N THR A 371 0.50 8.09 -18.24
CA THR A 371 1.80 7.53 -18.59
C THR A 371 2.66 8.63 -19.23
N ASP A 372 3.94 8.72 -18.86
CA ASP A 372 4.86 9.76 -19.39
C ASP A 372 5.44 9.39 -20.76
N ALA A 373 5.10 8.21 -21.32
CA ALA A 373 5.57 7.76 -22.62
C ALA A 373 4.60 6.81 -23.35
N ASP A 374 4.20 7.20 -24.57
CA ASP A 374 3.69 6.29 -25.61
C ASP A 374 4.76 5.24 -25.98
N PRO A 375 4.41 3.96 -26.29
CA PRO A 375 3.22 3.20 -25.92
C PRO A 375 3.63 2.02 -25.03
N PHE A 376 3.69 2.20 -23.71
CA PHE A 376 3.89 1.10 -22.77
C PHE A 376 2.56 0.62 -22.18
N VAL A 377 2.52 -0.66 -21.78
CA VAL A 377 1.37 -1.27 -21.10
C VAL A 377 1.22 -0.64 -19.72
N ALA A 378 0.22 0.22 -19.57
CA ALA A 378 -0.02 0.93 -18.32
C ALA A 378 -0.54 0.01 -17.21
N ILE A 379 -1.30 -1.03 -17.58
CA ILE A 379 -1.84 -2.01 -16.64
C ILE A 379 -1.75 -3.41 -17.25
N ASN A 380 -1.08 -4.31 -16.56
CA ASN A 380 -0.80 -5.66 -17.03
C ASN A 380 -1.06 -6.69 -15.92
N SER A 381 -2.05 -7.55 -16.12
CA SER A 381 -2.29 -8.73 -15.28
C SER A 381 -2.03 -10.05 -16.03
N THR A 382 -1.30 -9.99 -17.15
CA THR A 382 -0.86 -11.18 -17.89
C THR A 382 0.21 -11.92 -17.07
N GLY A 383 0.06 -13.23 -16.96
CA GLY A 383 0.86 -14.09 -16.08
C GLY A 383 0.40 -15.53 -16.16
N GLY A 384 0.98 -16.42 -15.34
CA GLY A 384 0.77 -17.87 -15.46
C GLY A 384 -0.70 -18.34 -15.36
N VAL A 385 -1.56 -17.60 -14.65
CA VAL A 385 -2.99 -17.89 -14.47
C VAL A 385 -3.90 -16.83 -15.13
N GLY A 386 -3.36 -15.65 -15.45
CA GLY A 386 -4.09 -14.51 -16.00
C GLY A 386 -5.05 -13.85 -15.00
N GLY A 387 -4.80 -12.60 -14.60
CA GLY A 387 -5.67 -11.88 -13.67
C GLY A 387 -6.77 -11.10 -14.37
N ASN A 388 -7.85 -10.77 -13.69
CA ASN A 388 -8.88 -9.84 -14.15
C ASN A 388 -8.45 -8.39 -13.88
N ILE A 389 -8.93 -7.45 -14.70
CA ILE A 389 -8.74 -6.01 -14.52
C ILE A 389 -10.13 -5.37 -14.45
N THR A 390 -10.45 -4.71 -13.34
CA THR A 390 -11.69 -3.96 -13.15
C THR A 390 -11.39 -2.52 -12.75
N ILE A 391 -11.91 -1.57 -13.52
CA ILE A 391 -11.76 -0.13 -13.26
C ILE A 391 -13.14 0.50 -13.16
N THR A 392 -13.45 1.15 -12.04
CA THR A 392 -14.77 1.73 -11.76
C THR A 392 -14.67 3.18 -11.31
N ALA A 393 -15.13 4.11 -12.16
CA ALA A 393 -15.32 5.51 -11.83
C ALA A 393 -16.81 5.77 -11.49
N THR A 394 -17.08 6.07 -10.23
CA THR A 394 -18.45 6.07 -9.66
C THR A 394 -19.24 7.36 -9.92
N THR A 395 -18.57 8.51 -10.13
CA THR A 395 -19.26 9.80 -10.35
C THR A 395 -18.76 10.55 -11.59
N SER A 396 -17.55 10.26 -12.04
CA SER A 396 -16.86 10.95 -13.14
C SER A 396 -16.47 9.94 -14.23
N GLY A 397 -15.44 10.25 -15.02
CA GLY A 397 -14.99 9.41 -16.14
C GLY A 397 -13.77 8.57 -15.79
N ILE A 398 -13.47 7.64 -16.69
CA ILE A 398 -12.19 6.96 -16.82
C ILE A 398 -11.45 7.63 -17.98
N ASN A 399 -10.23 8.09 -17.75
CA ASN A 399 -9.34 8.60 -18.80
C ASN A 399 -7.99 7.89 -18.73
N LEU A 400 -7.71 7.05 -19.72
CA LEU A 400 -6.46 6.31 -19.84
C LEU A 400 -5.50 6.89 -20.90
N GLY A 401 -5.96 7.87 -21.69
CA GLY A 401 -5.23 8.35 -22.86
C GLY A 401 -4.92 7.22 -23.85
N ALA A 402 -3.72 7.25 -24.45
CA ALA A 402 -3.23 6.24 -25.41
C ALA A 402 -2.71 4.95 -24.76
N SER A 403 -2.79 4.84 -23.43
CA SER A 403 -2.27 3.69 -22.67
C SER A 403 -2.91 2.36 -23.06
N SER A 404 -2.16 1.25 -22.96
CA SER A 404 -2.73 -0.09 -23.13
C SER A 404 -3.03 -0.81 -21.81
N ILE A 405 -4.08 -1.62 -21.80
CA ILE A 405 -4.45 -2.54 -20.72
C ILE A 405 -4.35 -3.96 -21.26
N ASP A 406 -3.55 -4.80 -20.60
CA ASP A 406 -3.41 -6.21 -20.94
C ASP A 406 -3.86 -7.09 -19.76
N SER A 407 -4.89 -7.89 -19.98
CA SER A 407 -5.39 -8.87 -19.01
C SER A 407 -5.18 -10.28 -19.52
N GLY A 408 -4.89 -11.20 -18.59
CA GLY A 408 -4.94 -12.62 -18.91
C GLY A 408 -6.37 -13.15 -19.12
N ASN A 409 -7.37 -12.57 -18.44
CA ASN A 409 -8.76 -13.03 -18.44
C ASN A 409 -9.72 -11.91 -18.89
N LEU A 410 -10.22 -11.11 -17.96
CA LEU A 410 -11.27 -10.11 -18.21
C LEU A 410 -10.74 -8.68 -18.04
N ILE A 411 -11.13 -7.79 -18.95
CA ILE A 411 -11.06 -6.34 -18.74
C ILE A 411 -12.48 -5.81 -18.57
N ARG A 412 -12.77 -5.14 -17.46
CA ARG A 412 -14.04 -4.46 -17.20
C ARG A 412 -13.84 -3.00 -16.84
N LEU A 413 -14.50 -2.11 -17.56
CA LEU A 413 -14.45 -0.66 -17.38
C LEU A 413 -15.85 -0.11 -17.13
N ASN A 414 -16.05 0.51 -15.97
CA ASN A 414 -17.32 1.11 -15.57
C ASN A 414 -17.12 2.60 -15.30
N ALA A 415 -17.68 3.46 -16.13
CA ALA A 415 -17.59 4.92 -15.96
C ALA A 415 -18.97 5.55 -15.88
N ALA A 416 -19.16 6.48 -14.93
CA ALA A 416 -20.41 7.22 -14.80
C ALA A 416 -20.63 8.28 -15.89
N THR A 417 -19.54 8.78 -16.50
CA THR A 417 -19.61 9.79 -17.58
C THR A 417 -18.91 9.31 -18.83
N ASN A 418 -17.61 9.54 -18.99
CA ASN A 418 -16.87 9.17 -20.18
C ASN A 418 -15.90 8.03 -19.87
N ALA A 419 -15.72 7.10 -20.80
CA ALA A 419 -14.62 6.14 -20.78
C ALA A 419 -13.76 6.39 -22.01
N ASN A 420 -12.58 7.00 -21.83
CA ASN A 420 -11.57 7.17 -22.88
C ASN A 420 -10.43 6.18 -22.62
N VAL A 421 -10.22 5.27 -23.57
CA VAL A 421 -9.25 4.18 -23.47
C VAL A 421 -8.41 4.04 -24.73
N GLY A 422 -7.15 3.65 -24.57
CA GLY A 422 -6.27 3.27 -25.67
C GLY A 422 -6.51 1.83 -26.13
N THR A 423 -5.47 1.01 -26.08
CA THR A 423 -5.52 -0.41 -26.52
C THR A 423 -5.96 -1.33 -25.38
N LEU A 424 -6.83 -2.29 -25.65
CA LEU A 424 -7.30 -3.28 -24.69
C LEU A 424 -7.02 -4.69 -25.20
N THR A 425 -6.29 -5.51 -24.44
CA THR A 425 -5.94 -6.89 -24.79
C THR A 425 -6.40 -7.86 -23.72
N ALA A 426 -7.34 -8.74 -24.04
CA ALA A 426 -7.71 -9.86 -23.16
C ALA A 426 -7.25 -11.19 -23.79
N ALA A 427 -6.17 -11.77 -23.26
CA ALA A 427 -5.48 -12.92 -23.86
C ALA A 427 -6.27 -14.24 -23.80
N GLY A 428 -7.31 -14.31 -22.97
CA GLY A 428 -8.16 -15.50 -22.79
C GLY A 428 -9.61 -15.23 -22.36
N GLY A 429 -10.07 -13.97 -22.31
CA GLY A 429 -11.42 -13.65 -21.87
C GLY A 429 -11.97 -12.34 -22.42
N ASP A 430 -12.97 -11.79 -21.73
CA ASP A 430 -13.85 -10.75 -22.27
C ASP A 430 -13.28 -9.34 -22.07
N VAL A 431 -13.69 -8.42 -22.94
CA VAL A 431 -13.54 -6.97 -22.75
C VAL A 431 -14.92 -6.37 -22.62
N GLU A 432 -15.18 -5.70 -21.51
CA GLU A 432 -16.46 -5.13 -21.14
C GLU A 432 -16.31 -3.64 -20.81
N ILE A 433 -17.05 -2.77 -21.52
CA ILE A 433 -17.11 -1.32 -21.25
C ILE A 433 -18.56 -0.93 -21.04
N GLY A 434 -18.92 -0.45 -19.85
CA GLY A 434 -20.29 -0.05 -19.52
C GLY A 434 -21.28 -1.22 -19.59
N THR A 435 -21.27 -2.09 -18.59
CA THR A 435 -22.14 -3.30 -18.56
C THR A 435 -23.29 -3.20 -17.56
N GLU A 436 -24.27 -4.11 -17.72
CA GLU A 436 -25.50 -4.12 -16.92
C GLU A 436 -25.23 -4.18 -15.41
N GLY A 437 -25.91 -3.32 -14.64
CA GLY A 437 -25.74 -3.22 -13.17
C GLY A 437 -25.02 -1.95 -12.71
N PHE A 438 -24.42 -1.20 -13.62
CA PHE A 438 -23.76 0.09 -13.35
C PHE A 438 -24.35 1.22 -14.23
N SER A 439 -23.99 2.48 -13.96
CA SER A 439 -24.35 3.61 -14.82
C SER A 439 -23.71 3.46 -16.20
N PHE A 440 -24.49 3.57 -17.27
CA PHE A 440 -23.96 3.59 -18.63
C PHE A 440 -23.19 4.88 -18.88
N PRO A 441 -21.93 4.83 -19.36
CA PRO A 441 -21.20 6.03 -19.73
C PRO A 441 -21.98 6.82 -20.78
N GLN A 442 -21.98 8.14 -20.69
CA GLN A 442 -22.51 9.04 -21.72
C GLN A 442 -21.73 8.93 -23.03
N THR A 443 -20.43 8.63 -22.96
CA THR A 443 -19.62 8.39 -24.16
C THR A 443 -18.55 7.35 -23.88
N VAL A 444 -18.41 6.40 -24.79
CA VAL A 444 -17.26 5.49 -24.85
C VAL A 444 -16.40 5.91 -26.02
N GLU A 445 -15.15 6.25 -25.75
CA GLU A 445 -14.14 6.57 -26.74
C GLU A 445 -13.01 5.56 -26.67
N ILE A 446 -12.76 4.87 -27.79
CA ILE A 446 -11.70 3.88 -27.94
C ILE A 446 -10.68 4.42 -28.93
N GLY A 447 -9.57 4.90 -28.40
CA GLY A 447 -8.45 5.45 -29.16
C GLY A 447 -7.42 4.39 -29.62
N GLY A 448 -7.65 3.10 -29.37
CA GLY A 448 -6.72 2.03 -29.76
C GLY A 448 -7.42 0.78 -30.31
N THR A 449 -6.69 -0.35 -30.32
CA THR A 449 -7.25 -1.65 -30.72
C THR A 449 -7.84 -2.38 -29.53
N VAL A 450 -8.98 -3.05 -29.71
CA VAL A 450 -9.51 -4.03 -28.77
C VAL A 450 -9.22 -5.43 -29.33
N PHE A 451 -8.49 -6.24 -28.60
CA PHE A 451 -8.17 -7.61 -28.95
C PHE A 451 -8.67 -8.58 -27.87
N THR A 452 -9.46 -9.57 -28.27
CA THR A 452 -9.83 -10.70 -27.41
C THR A 452 -9.47 -12.02 -28.09
N ASN A 453 -8.87 -12.94 -27.34
CA ASN A 453 -8.58 -14.28 -27.83
C ASN A 453 -9.53 -15.30 -27.17
N GLY A 454 -10.59 -15.69 -27.86
CA GLY A 454 -11.63 -16.59 -27.35
C GLY A 454 -12.78 -15.89 -26.61
N GLY A 455 -12.57 -14.68 -26.10
CA GLY A 455 -13.59 -13.93 -25.35
C GLY A 455 -14.39 -12.92 -26.18
N ASN A 456 -15.44 -12.37 -25.58
CA ASN A 456 -16.34 -11.39 -26.18
C ASN A 456 -15.82 -9.96 -26.01
N PHE A 457 -16.18 -9.08 -26.93
CA PHE A 457 -16.08 -7.65 -26.74
C PHE A 457 -17.48 -7.04 -26.62
N ARG A 458 -17.75 -6.38 -25.50
CA ARG A 458 -19.03 -5.71 -25.22
C ARG A 458 -18.77 -4.27 -24.82
N ALA A 459 -19.39 -3.33 -25.53
CA ALA A 459 -19.40 -1.93 -25.14
C ALA A 459 -20.83 -1.39 -25.14
N SER A 460 -21.23 -0.72 -24.05
CA SER A 460 -22.51 -0.03 -23.98
C SER A 460 -22.35 1.42 -23.50
N SER A 461 -23.15 2.31 -24.09
CA SER A 461 -23.20 3.73 -23.73
C SER A 461 -24.64 4.26 -23.75
N SER A 462 -24.94 5.22 -22.87
CA SER A 462 -26.19 5.99 -22.92
C SER A 462 -26.17 7.10 -23.99
N GLY A 463 -24.99 7.50 -24.45
CA GLY A 463 -24.78 8.34 -25.63
C GLY A 463 -23.97 7.58 -26.67
N ASP A 464 -22.84 8.12 -27.10
CA ASP A 464 -22.11 7.63 -28.28
C ASP A 464 -21.04 6.58 -27.94
N ILE A 465 -20.78 5.67 -28.88
CA ILE A 465 -19.58 4.82 -28.92
C ILE A 465 -18.75 5.27 -30.12
N VAL A 466 -17.50 5.70 -29.87
CA VAL A 466 -16.62 6.29 -30.88
C VAL A 466 -15.27 5.58 -30.87
N PHE A 467 -14.78 5.19 -32.04
CA PHE A 467 -13.39 4.79 -32.22
C PHE A 467 -12.62 5.96 -32.85
N SER A 468 -11.69 6.57 -32.11
CA SER A 468 -11.12 7.88 -32.47
C SER A 468 -9.77 7.84 -33.19
N ASP A 469 -9.07 6.68 -33.22
CA ASP A 469 -7.80 6.51 -33.93
C ASP A 469 -7.93 5.73 -35.23
N PHE A 470 -7.16 6.15 -36.25
CA PHE A 470 -7.05 5.54 -37.58
C PHE A 470 -6.49 4.11 -37.52
N LEU A 471 -5.77 3.76 -36.44
CA LEU A 471 -5.24 2.42 -36.21
C LEU A 471 -6.16 1.53 -35.34
N GLY A 472 -7.27 2.06 -34.82
CA GLY A 472 -8.20 1.31 -34.00
C GLY A 472 -8.85 0.15 -34.77
N SER A 473 -9.02 -0.99 -34.12
CA SER A 473 -9.78 -2.13 -34.64
C SER A 473 -10.36 -2.92 -33.46
N ALA A 474 -11.44 -3.67 -33.68
CA ALA A 474 -11.93 -4.63 -32.70
C ALA A 474 -11.78 -6.04 -33.29
N ASN A 475 -10.91 -6.84 -32.70
CA ASN A 475 -10.54 -8.16 -33.18
C ASN A 475 -10.84 -9.20 -32.12
N THR A 476 -11.79 -10.09 -32.40
CA THR A 476 -12.09 -11.23 -31.52
C THR A 476 -11.77 -12.55 -32.23
N SER A 477 -11.06 -13.45 -31.55
CA SER A 477 -10.83 -14.81 -32.07
C SER A 477 -11.91 -15.74 -31.52
N GLY A 478 -13.04 -15.91 -32.23
CA GLY A 478 -14.13 -16.83 -31.86
C GLY A 478 -15.20 -16.28 -30.91
N GLY A 479 -15.02 -15.09 -30.33
CA GLY A 479 -15.99 -14.44 -29.46
C GLY A 479 -16.90 -13.43 -30.17
N ILE A 480 -17.98 -13.01 -29.50
CA ILE A 480 -18.98 -12.08 -30.04
C ILE A 480 -18.51 -10.63 -29.86
N VAL A 481 -18.85 -9.76 -30.81
CA VAL A 481 -18.74 -8.30 -30.66
C VAL A 481 -20.15 -7.73 -30.47
N THR A 482 -20.38 -6.97 -29.40
CA THR A 482 -21.66 -6.29 -29.13
C THR A 482 -21.41 -4.83 -28.78
N LEU A 483 -21.93 -3.92 -29.61
CA LEU A 483 -21.90 -2.47 -29.39
C LEU A 483 -23.33 -1.97 -29.23
N THR A 484 -23.65 -1.32 -28.11
CA THR A 484 -24.99 -0.77 -27.84
C THR A 484 -24.91 0.67 -27.36
N ALA A 485 -25.34 1.61 -28.19
CA ALA A 485 -25.33 3.04 -27.89
C ALA A 485 -26.76 3.60 -27.84
N GLY A 486 -27.03 4.48 -26.86
CA GLY A 486 -28.23 5.33 -26.88
C GLY A 486 -28.13 6.44 -27.94
N GLY A 487 -26.90 6.83 -28.29
CA GLY A 487 -26.55 7.74 -29.38
C GLY A 487 -25.94 7.00 -30.57
N ALA A 488 -24.96 7.61 -31.24
CA ALA A 488 -24.32 7.06 -32.42
C ALA A 488 -23.27 5.98 -32.09
N VAL A 489 -23.13 5.00 -32.97
CA VAL A 489 -21.94 4.13 -33.03
C VAL A 489 -21.10 4.55 -34.23
N LEU A 490 -19.89 5.06 -33.98
CA LEU A 490 -18.94 5.49 -35.00
C LEU A 490 -17.80 4.48 -35.11
N LEU A 491 -17.77 3.70 -36.20
CA LEU A 491 -16.89 2.54 -36.39
C LEU A 491 -15.48 2.94 -36.86
N PRO A 492 -14.44 2.16 -36.50
CA PRO A 492 -13.06 2.44 -36.88
C PRO A 492 -12.80 2.17 -38.36
N ASP A 493 -11.76 2.81 -38.91
CA ASP A 493 -11.38 2.66 -40.31
C ASP A 493 -10.86 1.25 -40.63
N ASN A 494 -10.10 0.63 -39.72
CA ASN A 494 -9.58 -0.73 -39.96
C ASN A 494 -10.65 -1.82 -39.82
N GLY A 495 -11.84 -1.51 -39.30
CA GLY A 495 -12.95 -2.47 -39.21
C GLY A 495 -13.07 -3.23 -37.89
N ILE A 496 -14.09 -4.10 -37.87
CA ILE A 496 -14.42 -4.99 -36.77
C ILE A 496 -14.35 -6.41 -37.30
N PHE A 497 -13.52 -7.24 -36.67
CA PHE A 497 -13.29 -8.62 -37.06
C PHE A 497 -13.66 -9.55 -35.90
N SER A 498 -14.43 -10.57 -36.22
CA SER A 498 -14.66 -11.72 -35.35
C SER A 498 -14.39 -12.99 -36.15
N SER A 499 -13.51 -13.87 -35.67
CA SER A 499 -13.31 -15.16 -36.35
C SER A 499 -14.37 -16.18 -35.90
N GLY A 500 -15.57 -16.12 -36.48
CA GLY A 500 -16.66 -17.09 -36.26
C GLY A 500 -17.65 -16.76 -35.13
N GLY A 501 -17.53 -15.60 -34.50
CA GLY A 501 -18.53 -15.06 -33.56
C GLY A 501 -19.46 -14.04 -34.22
N ASN A 502 -20.60 -13.75 -33.58
CA ASN A 502 -21.55 -12.76 -34.09
C ASN A 502 -21.02 -11.34 -33.89
N ILE A 503 -21.40 -10.42 -34.78
CA ILE A 503 -21.21 -8.98 -34.61
C ILE A 503 -22.59 -8.34 -34.50
N THR A 504 -22.85 -7.63 -33.40
CA THR A 504 -24.12 -6.92 -33.16
C THR A 504 -23.84 -5.46 -32.84
N ILE A 505 -24.44 -4.55 -33.60
CA ILE A 505 -24.26 -3.11 -33.45
C ILE A 505 -25.62 -2.43 -33.39
N ASN A 506 -25.92 -1.78 -32.27
CA ASN A 506 -27.17 -1.07 -32.05
C ASN A 506 -26.89 0.39 -31.67
N GLY A 507 -27.50 1.34 -32.38
CA GLY A 507 -27.36 2.77 -32.09
C GLY A 507 -28.56 3.60 -32.55
N SER A 508 -28.59 4.88 -32.20
CA SER A 508 -29.50 5.86 -32.80
C SER A 508 -29.14 6.13 -34.27
N THR A 509 -27.83 6.12 -34.55
CA THR A 509 -27.18 6.15 -35.86
C THR A 509 -26.04 5.14 -35.84
N VAL A 510 -25.79 4.45 -36.95
CA VAL A 510 -24.55 3.66 -37.10
C VAL A 510 -23.81 4.20 -38.31
N ALA A 511 -22.59 4.68 -38.11
CA ALA A 511 -21.80 5.28 -39.18
C ALA A 511 -20.32 4.88 -39.07
N THR A 512 -19.56 4.98 -40.15
CA THR A 512 -18.08 5.00 -40.07
C THR A 512 -17.59 6.41 -39.78
N VAL A 513 -16.49 6.55 -39.04
CA VAL A 513 -15.96 7.86 -38.64
C VAL A 513 -15.39 8.62 -39.84
N PHE A 514 -14.79 7.93 -40.83
CA PHE A 514 -14.14 8.56 -41.99
C PHE A 514 -14.47 7.90 -43.35
N THR A 515 -14.23 8.67 -44.43
CA THR A 515 -14.65 8.42 -45.83
C THR A 515 -13.57 7.79 -46.72
N ASP A 516 -12.37 7.54 -46.20
CA ASP A 516 -11.23 7.07 -46.99
C ASP A 516 -11.03 5.55 -46.85
N GLY A 517 -12.13 4.82 -47.07
CA GLY A 517 -12.24 3.40 -47.42
C GLY A 517 -11.20 2.41 -46.89
N LEU A 518 -11.55 1.67 -45.83
CA LEU A 518 -11.59 0.19 -45.80
C LEU A 518 -12.15 -0.34 -44.46
N THR A 519 -13.33 0.09 -43.99
CA THR A 519 -13.96 -0.63 -42.88
C THR A 519 -14.44 -1.98 -43.45
N THR A 520 -13.87 -3.10 -43.00
CA THR A 520 -14.48 -4.41 -43.24
C THR A 520 -15.09 -4.91 -41.94
N LEU A 521 -16.41 -5.10 -41.91
CA LEU A 521 -17.01 -5.93 -40.88
C LEU A 521 -16.87 -7.37 -41.33
N ASN A 522 -16.12 -8.15 -40.56
CA ASN A 522 -15.76 -9.49 -40.99
C ASN A 522 -16.02 -10.52 -39.89
N SER A 523 -17.00 -11.39 -40.12
CA SER A 523 -17.27 -12.57 -39.32
C SER A 523 -16.83 -13.82 -40.10
N VAL A 524 -15.53 -14.08 -40.23
CA VAL A 524 -15.00 -15.19 -41.08
C VAL A 524 -14.68 -16.44 -40.26
N GLY A 525 -15.00 -17.62 -40.81
CA GLY A 525 -14.60 -18.92 -40.23
C GLY A 525 -15.74 -19.79 -39.67
N GLY A 526 -17.01 -19.44 -39.91
CA GLY A 526 -18.21 -20.19 -39.50
C GLY A 526 -19.47 -19.31 -39.50
N VAL A 527 -20.63 -19.87 -39.11
CA VAL A 527 -22.02 -19.29 -39.11
C VAL A 527 -22.24 -17.96 -38.36
N GLY A 528 -21.20 -17.17 -38.06
CA GLY A 528 -21.35 -15.94 -37.27
C GLY A 528 -22.13 -14.86 -38.03
N ASP A 529 -23.27 -14.46 -37.48
CA ASP A 529 -24.16 -13.46 -38.06
C ASP A 529 -23.64 -12.02 -37.82
N ILE A 530 -23.97 -11.11 -38.72
CA ILE A 530 -23.75 -9.67 -38.54
C ILE A 530 -25.12 -8.97 -38.47
N THR A 531 -25.38 -8.27 -37.39
CA THR A 531 -26.62 -7.51 -37.17
C THR A 531 -26.28 -6.04 -36.89
N ILE A 532 -26.86 -5.14 -37.67
CA ILE A 532 -26.70 -3.69 -37.48
C ILE A 532 -28.09 -3.06 -37.42
N ALA A 533 -28.41 -2.41 -36.30
CA ALA A 533 -29.67 -1.70 -36.11
C ALA A 533 -29.44 -0.21 -35.81
N ALA A 534 -30.11 0.66 -36.57
CA ALA A 534 -30.17 2.11 -36.35
C ALA A 534 -31.61 2.54 -36.03
N THR A 535 -31.89 2.81 -34.76
CA THR A 535 -33.25 2.99 -34.23
C THR A 535 -33.92 4.31 -34.62
N THR A 536 -33.14 5.36 -34.92
CA THR A 536 -33.70 6.69 -35.23
C THR A 536 -33.27 7.24 -36.59
N ASN A 537 -32.05 6.95 -37.02
CA ASN A 537 -31.44 7.48 -38.24
C ASN A 537 -31.06 6.33 -39.18
N GLY A 538 -30.05 6.54 -40.02
CA GLY A 538 -29.56 5.58 -41.00
C GLY A 538 -28.35 4.77 -40.55
N ILE A 539 -28.01 3.81 -41.40
CA ILE A 539 -26.72 3.11 -41.41
C ILE A 539 -25.90 3.74 -42.56
N ASP A 540 -24.78 4.38 -42.26
CA ASP A 540 -23.88 4.94 -43.28
C ASP A 540 -22.46 4.43 -43.12
N LEU A 541 -22.13 3.36 -43.84
CA LEU A 541 -20.82 2.75 -43.83
C LEU A 541 -19.92 3.27 -44.96
N ASN A 542 -20.29 4.36 -45.65
CA ASN A 542 -19.45 5.01 -46.68
C ASN A 542 -18.87 4.06 -47.76
N GLY A 543 -19.63 3.04 -48.18
CA GLY A 543 -19.17 2.07 -49.18
C GLY A 543 -18.27 0.94 -48.65
N SER A 544 -18.19 0.78 -47.33
CA SER A 544 -17.48 -0.29 -46.63
C SER A 544 -18.12 -1.66 -46.80
N ALA A 545 -17.31 -2.71 -46.93
CA ALA A 545 -17.81 -4.07 -47.17
C ALA A 545 -18.22 -4.78 -45.87
N ILE A 546 -19.28 -5.57 -45.94
CA ILE A 546 -19.74 -6.46 -44.86
C ILE A 546 -19.60 -7.90 -45.34
N ASN A 547 -18.77 -8.68 -44.65
CA ASN A 547 -18.52 -10.08 -44.95
C ASN A 547 -18.90 -10.93 -43.73
N SER A 548 -19.90 -11.79 -43.88
CA SER A 548 -20.36 -12.69 -42.82
C SER A 548 -20.20 -14.15 -43.24
N GLY A 549 -19.78 -15.02 -42.33
CA GLY A 549 -19.87 -16.46 -42.52
C GLY A 549 -21.28 -17.01 -42.24
N GLY A 550 -22.16 -16.20 -41.64
CA GLY A 550 -23.58 -16.43 -41.45
C GLY A 550 -24.45 -15.47 -42.26
N SER A 551 -25.50 -14.94 -41.63
CA SER A 551 -26.45 -13.97 -42.19
C SER A 551 -26.03 -12.53 -41.91
N ILE A 552 -26.48 -11.61 -42.76
CA ILE A 552 -26.38 -10.17 -42.56
C ILE A 552 -27.79 -9.62 -42.37
N ASP A 553 -28.06 -8.92 -41.26
CA ASP A 553 -29.31 -8.20 -41.01
C ASP A 553 -29.03 -6.72 -40.79
N LEU A 554 -29.61 -5.87 -41.63
CA LEU A 554 -29.50 -4.42 -41.58
C LEU A 554 -30.88 -3.82 -41.34
N ASP A 555 -31.10 -3.23 -40.16
CA ASP A 555 -32.37 -2.59 -39.83
C ASP A 555 -32.16 -1.10 -39.51
N ALA A 556 -32.86 -0.21 -40.23
CA ALA A 556 -32.70 1.23 -40.03
C ALA A 556 -33.99 1.99 -40.33
N ALA A 557 -34.31 2.99 -39.51
CA ALA A 557 -35.40 3.93 -39.77
C ALA A 557 -35.07 4.95 -40.87
N GLY A 558 -33.78 5.20 -41.12
CA GLY A 558 -33.25 6.15 -42.11
C GLY A 558 -32.72 5.48 -43.38
N ASN A 559 -31.69 6.08 -43.99
CA ASN A 559 -31.04 5.53 -45.17
C ASN A 559 -30.06 4.42 -44.78
N ILE A 560 -29.87 3.44 -45.65
CA ILE A 560 -28.82 2.42 -45.53
C ILE A 560 -27.85 2.60 -46.70
N ASN A 561 -26.62 3.02 -46.41
CA ASN A 561 -25.54 3.19 -47.36
C ASN A 561 -24.39 2.23 -47.00
N THR A 562 -24.14 1.21 -47.82
CA THR A 562 -23.07 0.23 -47.57
C THR A 562 -22.28 -0.09 -48.84
N GLY A 563 -21.13 -0.73 -48.66
CA GLY A 563 -20.36 -1.36 -49.75
C GLY A 563 -20.91 -2.74 -50.11
N SER A 564 -20.03 -3.62 -50.59
CA SER A 564 -20.41 -5.01 -50.90
C SER A 564 -20.92 -5.76 -49.66
N LEU A 565 -21.92 -6.62 -49.86
CA LEU A 565 -22.45 -7.52 -48.85
C LEU A 565 -22.14 -8.95 -49.29
N THR A 566 -21.47 -9.74 -48.45
CA THR A 566 -21.10 -11.13 -48.78
C THR A 566 -21.44 -12.05 -47.61
N THR A 567 -22.09 -13.19 -47.91
CA THR A 567 -22.41 -14.24 -46.94
C THR A 567 -21.86 -15.60 -47.37
N ASP A 568 -21.34 -16.42 -46.45
CA ASP A 568 -20.98 -17.84 -46.71
C ASP A 568 -22.17 -18.79 -46.45
N GLY A 569 -23.28 -18.57 -47.18
CA GLY A 569 -24.48 -19.41 -47.12
C GLY A 569 -25.61 -18.94 -46.19
N GLY A 570 -25.48 -17.78 -45.55
CA GLY A 570 -26.57 -17.12 -44.82
C GLY A 570 -27.48 -16.23 -45.68
N ASN A 571 -28.45 -15.58 -45.04
CA ASN A 571 -29.36 -14.65 -45.70
C ASN A 571 -28.89 -13.20 -45.56
N ILE A 572 -29.22 -12.35 -46.53
CA ILE A 572 -29.09 -10.90 -46.40
C ILE A 572 -30.51 -10.33 -46.21
N THR A 573 -30.75 -9.72 -45.06
CA THR A 573 -32.03 -9.07 -44.70
C THR A 573 -31.80 -7.58 -44.56
N ILE A 574 -32.70 -6.78 -45.14
CA ILE A 574 -32.66 -5.31 -45.08
C ILE A 574 -34.05 -4.80 -44.74
N GLY A 575 -34.15 -4.04 -43.65
CA GLY A 575 -35.38 -3.41 -43.18
C GLY A 575 -36.38 -4.39 -42.57
N SER A 576 -35.91 -5.28 -41.70
CA SER A 576 -36.70 -6.35 -41.08
C SER A 576 -37.78 -5.82 -40.14
N GLU A 577 -37.54 -4.71 -39.44
CA GLU A 577 -38.51 -4.08 -38.52
C GLU A 577 -38.84 -2.63 -38.89
N ASN A 578 -37.90 -1.91 -39.49
CA ASN A 578 -38.05 -0.53 -39.98
C ASN A 578 -37.85 -0.48 -41.50
N LEU A 579 -38.76 0.16 -42.23
CA LEU A 579 -38.59 0.34 -43.68
C LEU A 579 -37.61 1.49 -43.94
N PRO A 580 -36.40 1.24 -44.48
CA PRO A 580 -35.43 2.29 -44.74
C PRO A 580 -35.96 3.27 -45.79
N GLN A 581 -35.60 4.55 -45.64
CA GLN A 581 -36.01 5.59 -46.59
C GLN A 581 -35.35 5.41 -47.97
N THR A 582 -34.11 4.91 -47.99
CA THR A 582 -33.35 4.59 -49.21
C THR A 582 -32.31 3.53 -48.87
N VAL A 583 -32.08 2.58 -49.79
CA VAL A 583 -31.00 1.57 -49.69
C VAL A 583 -30.05 1.80 -50.87
N ALA A 584 -28.79 2.12 -50.58
CA ALA A 584 -27.72 2.28 -51.55
C ALA A 584 -26.58 1.30 -51.24
N ILE A 585 -26.35 0.38 -52.17
CA ILE A 585 -25.28 -0.62 -52.10
C ILE A 585 -24.30 -0.35 -53.24
N ALA A 586 -23.08 0.05 -52.91
CA ALA A 586 -22.06 0.46 -53.88
C ALA A 586 -21.26 -0.72 -54.49
N GLY A 587 -21.53 -1.96 -54.06
CA GLY A 587 -20.79 -3.16 -54.43
C GLY A 587 -21.66 -4.36 -54.84
N ASN A 588 -21.09 -5.56 -54.79
CA ASN A 588 -21.82 -6.80 -55.06
C ASN A 588 -22.68 -7.21 -53.84
N VAL A 589 -23.81 -7.84 -54.11
CA VAL A 589 -24.67 -8.53 -53.13
C VAL A 589 -24.66 -10.02 -53.45
#